data_AF-A0A9Q1J146-F1
#
_entry.id   AF-A0A9Q1J146-F1
#
_cell.length_a   1.000
_cell.length_b   1.000
_cell.length_c   1.000
_cell.angle_alpha   90.00
_cell.angle_beta   90.00
_cell.angle_gamma   90.00
#
_symmetry.space_group_name_H-M   'P 1'
#
loop_
_entity.id
_entity.type
_entity.pdbx_description
1 polymer ?
#
loop_
_entity_poly.entity_id
_entity_poly.type
_entity_poly.pdbx_seq_one_letter_code
_entity_poly.pdbx_strand_id
1 'polypeptide(L)'
;MNPGGTTEDNFLFSTRGVISSIYRLPEIARVGTWKVVCGFGKNKDNLFTTEFEVKEYVPPRFEVKLTPGKSFFHVDDEITAK
;
A
#
# COMPACT_ATOMS: atom_id res chain seq x y z
N MET A 1 -4.17 -5.21 8.86
CA MET A 1 -5.44 -4.47 8.94
C MET A 1 -5.93 -4.18 7.52
N ASN A 2 -7.15 -4.57 7.21
CA ASN A 2 -7.78 -4.29 5.91
C ASN A 2 -8.44 -2.87 5.91
N PRO A 3 -8.88 -2.34 4.75
CA PRO A 3 -9.57 -1.05 4.67
C PRO A 3 -10.87 -0.97 5.49
N GLY A 4 -11.44 -2.11 5.89
CA GLY A 4 -12.61 -2.19 6.77
C GLY A 4 -12.31 -2.11 8.26
N GLY A 5 -11.03 -2.01 8.65
CA GLY A 5 -10.59 -2.01 10.05
C GLY A 5 -10.44 -3.40 10.67
N THR A 6 -10.72 -4.48 9.93
CA THR A 6 -10.48 -5.85 10.41
C THR A 6 -8.98 -6.11 10.52
N THR A 7 -8.54 -6.66 11.65
CA THR A 7 -7.14 -6.96 11.93
C THR A 7 -6.99 -8.43 12.31
N GLU A 8 -5.91 -9.04 11.83
CA GLU A 8 -5.48 -10.38 12.24
C GLU A 8 -4.17 -10.22 13.01
N ASP A 9 -4.19 -10.62 14.28
CA ASP A 9 -3.06 -10.46 15.20
C ASP A 9 -2.32 -11.78 15.37
N ASN A 10 -1.00 -11.77 15.16
CA ASN A 10 -0.12 -12.93 15.35
C ASN A 10 1.10 -12.55 16.19
N PHE A 11 1.37 -13.33 17.24
CA PHE A 11 2.58 -13.19 18.06
C PHE A 11 3.68 -14.08 17.49
N LEU A 12 4.78 -13.47 17.05
CA LEU A 12 5.91 -14.15 16.44
C LEU A 12 7.17 -13.92 17.28
N PHE A 13 8.01 -14.94 17.36
CA PHE A 13 9.29 -14.90 18.06
C PHE A 13 10.43 -15.04 17.06
N SER A 14 11.47 -14.20 17.18
CA SER A 14 12.69 -14.32 16.36
C SER A 14 13.83 -14.87 17.20
N THR A 15 14.56 -15.84 16.65
CA THR A 15 15.82 -16.32 17.22
C THR A 15 17.05 -15.66 16.62
N ARG A 16 16.91 -14.97 15.47
CA ARG A 16 18.02 -14.37 14.69
C ARG A 16 17.80 -12.90 14.30
N GLY A 17 16.88 -12.20 14.97
CA GLY A 17 16.60 -10.77 14.75
C GLY A 17 15.73 -10.44 13.54
N VAL A 18 15.38 -11.42 12.70
CA VAL A 18 14.46 -11.26 11.56
C VAL A 18 13.28 -12.23 11.70
N ILE A 19 12.08 -11.76 11.34
CA ILE A 19 10.86 -12.56 11.27
C ILE A 19 10.34 -12.48 9.83
N SER A 20 10.09 -13.63 9.23
CA SER A 20 9.48 -13.74 7.91
C SER A 20 8.17 -14.48 8.03
N SER A 21 7.12 -13.95 7.41
CA SER A 21 5.78 -14.55 7.40
C SER A 21 5.11 -14.31 6.05
N ILE A 22 4.17 -15.17 5.69
CA ILE A 22 3.38 -15.08 4.47
C ILE A 22 1.93 -14.93 4.87
N TYR A 23 1.29 -13.86 4.40
CA TYR A 23 -0.15 -13.68 4.47
C TYR A 23 -0.73 -13.85 3.07
N ARG A 24 -1.64 -14.81 2.90
CA ARG A 24 -2.36 -15.02 1.65
C ARG A 24 -3.64 -14.19 1.69
N LEU A 25 -3.81 -13.29 0.72
CA LEU A 25 -5.07 -12.58 0.56
C LEU A 25 -6.20 -13.58 0.30
N PRO A 26 -7.39 -13.41 0.91
CA PRO A 26 -8.54 -14.24 0.59
C PRO A 26 -9.00 -14.01 -0.84
N GLU A 27 -9.70 -14.99 -1.42
CA GLU A 27 -10.23 -14.91 -2.79
C GLU A 27 -11.13 -13.68 -3.00
N ILE A 28 -11.95 -13.36 -1.99
CA ILE A 28 -12.76 -12.15 -1.93
C ILE A 28 -12.14 -11.20 -0.90
N ALA A 29 -11.13 -10.45 -1.33
CA ALA A 29 -10.46 -9.43 -0.53
C ALA A 29 -11.05 -8.03 -0.79
N ARG A 30 -11.04 -7.18 0.23
CA ARG A 30 -11.37 -5.76 0.07
C ARG A 30 -10.27 -5.05 -0.72
N VAL A 31 -10.62 -4.41 -1.83
CA VAL A 31 -9.73 -3.50 -2.57
C VAL A 31 -9.44 -2.25 -1.74
N GLY A 32 -8.23 -1.70 -1.89
CA GLY A 32 -7.78 -0.47 -1.24
C GLY A 32 -6.43 -0.63 -0.54
N THR A 33 -6.12 0.33 0.33
CA THR A 33 -4.86 0.35 1.08
C THR A 33 -4.95 -0.51 2.35
N TRP A 34 -4.14 -1.55 2.42
CA TRP A 34 -3.98 -2.40 3.59
C TRP A 34 -2.75 -1.99 4.38
N LYS A 35 -2.77 -2.27 5.69
CA LYS A 35 -1.67 -1.95 6.60
C LYS A 35 -1.12 -3.20 7.26
N VAL A 36 0.20 -3.36 7.24
CA VAL A 36 0.94 -4.28 8.11
C VAL A 36 1.40 -3.48 9.32
N VAL A 37 0.96 -3.90 10.50
CA VAL A 37 1.29 -3.25 11.78
C VAL A 37 2.10 -4.24 12.60
N CYS A 38 3.29 -3.84 13.06
CA CYS A 38 4.12 -4.64 13.95
C CYS A 38 4.56 -3.84 15.17
N GLY A 39 4.81 -4.52 16.29
CA GLY A 39 5.31 -3.90 17.50
C GLY A 39 6.09 -4.89 18.35
N PHE A 40 6.97 -4.36 19.21
CA PHE A 40 7.75 -5.16 20.14
C PHE A 40 7.04 -5.28 21.49
N GLY A 41 6.81 -6.52 21.94
CA GLY A 41 6.12 -6.80 23.20
C GLY A 41 4.62 -6.47 23.15
N LYS A 42 4.03 -6.22 24.32
CA LYS A 42 2.58 -5.92 24.47
C LYS A 42 2.26 -4.43 24.56
N ASN A 43 3.26 -3.57 24.53
CA ASN A 43 3.09 -2.13 24.70
C ASN A 43 2.69 -1.49 23.36
N LYS A 44 1.67 -0.63 23.38
CA LYS A 44 1.13 0.02 22.17
C LYS A 44 1.97 1.20 21.66
N ASP A 45 3.00 1.59 22.41
CA ASP A 45 3.78 2.80 22.12
C ASP A 45 4.83 2.61 21.02
N ASN A 46 5.14 1.35 20.65
CA ASN A 46 6.15 0.99 19.66
C ASN A 46 5.54 0.28 18.45
N LEU A 47 4.54 0.90 17.81
CA LEU A 47 3.92 0.38 16.60
C LEU A 47 4.58 0.96 15.35
N PHE A 48 5.00 0.08 14.45
CA PHE A 48 5.49 0.41 13.13
C PHE A 48 4.47 -0.06 12.10
N THR A 49 4.18 0.79 11.12
CA THR A 49 3.17 0.52 10.11
C THR A 49 3.77 0.70 8.72
N THR A 50 3.46 -0.21 7.82
CA THR A 50 3.70 -0.05 6.39
C THR A 50 2.42 -0.37 5.61
N GLU A 51 2.27 0.24 4.45
CA GLU A 51 1.04 0.18 3.65
C GLU A 51 1.32 -0.49 2.31
N PHE A 52 0.32 -1.23 1.81
CA PHE A 52 0.35 -1.81 0.46
C PHE A 52 -1.04 -1.74 -0.17
N GLU A 53 -1.09 -1.63 -1.49
CA GLU A 53 -2.35 -1.56 -2.23
C GLU A 53 -2.79 -2.97 -2.66
N VAL A 54 -4.03 -3.33 -2.30
CA VAL A 54 -4.73 -4.49 -2.87
C VAL A 54 -5.69 -3.96 -3.93
N LYS A 55 -5.52 -4.41 -5.17
CA LYS A 55 -6.40 -4.06 -6.28
C LYS A 55 -6.55 -5.23 -7.24
N GLU A 56 -7.56 -5.15 -8.09
CA GLU A 56 -7.74 -6.11 -9.17
C GLU A 56 -6.52 -6.10 -10.08
N TYR A 57 -5.92 -7.28 -10.25
CA TYR A 57 -4.79 -7.44 -11.14
C TYR A 57 -5.29 -7.67 -12.57
N VAL A 58 -5.00 -6.72 -13.45
CA VAL A 58 -5.16 -6.88 -14.89
C VAL A 58 -3.76 -6.85 -15.50
N PRO A 59 -3.31 -7.92 -16.18
CA PRO A 59 -1.99 -7.96 -16.79
C PRO A 59 -1.82 -6.80 -17.78
N PRO A 60 -0.86 -5.87 -17.57
CA PRO A 60 -0.61 -4.84 -18.55
C PRO A 60 0.09 -5.47 -19.75
N ARG A 61 -0.43 -5.22 -20.96
CA ARG A 61 0.25 -5.62 -22.21
C ARG A 61 1.40 -4.68 -22.58
N PHE A 62 1.30 -3.43 -22.14
CA PHE A 62 2.31 -2.39 -22.29
C PHE A 62 2.13 -1.36 -21.18
N GLU A 63 3.18 -0.62 -20.86
CA GLU A 63 3.14 0.49 -19.91
C GLU A 63 2.92 1.81 -20.67
N VAL A 64 1.95 2.61 -20.24
CA VAL A 64 1.75 3.98 -20.76
C VAL A 64 2.14 4.97 -19.68
N LYS A 65 3.09 5.85 -20.00
CA LYS A 65 3.47 6.99 -19.15
C LYS A 65 3.04 8.27 -19.82
N LEU A 66 2.18 9.04 -19.15
CA LEU A 66 1.81 10.37 -19.59
C LEU A 66 2.79 11.38 -18.99
N THR A 67 3.55 12.06 -19.86
CA THR A 67 4.46 13.13 -19.46
C THR A 67 3.89 14.45 -19.95
N PRO A 68 3.41 15.33 -19.06
CA PRO A 68 2.90 16.62 -19.48
C PRO A 68 4.05 17.55 -19.91
N GLY A 69 3.77 18.48 -20.82
CA GLY A 69 4.77 19.49 -21.24
C GLY A 69 5.14 20.49 -20.14
N LYS A 70 4.26 20.70 -19.16
CA LYS A 70 4.47 21.50 -17.95
C LYS A 70 3.93 20.73 -16.74
N SER A 71 4.56 20.84 -15.57
CA SER A 71 4.13 20.15 -14.34
C SER A 71 2.86 20.73 -13.70
N PHE A 72 2.46 21.93 -14.12
CA PHE A 72 1.23 22.60 -13.71
C PHE A 72 0.70 23.45 -14.88
N PHE A 73 -0.58 23.82 -14.80
CA PHE A 73 -1.21 24.78 -15.69
C PHE A 73 -1.47 26.07 -14.91
N HIS A 74 -1.10 27.22 -15.47
CA HIS A 74 -1.46 28.52 -14.92
C HIS A 74 -2.72 29.03 -15.63
N VAL A 75 -3.71 29.52 -14.88
CA VAL A 75 -5.03 29.89 -15.46
C VAL A 75 -4.90 31.02 -16.48
N ASP A 76 -3.92 31.91 -16.30
CA ASP A 76 -3.66 33.03 -17.20
C ASP A 76 -2.71 32.68 -18.36
N ASP A 77 -2.21 31.45 -18.46
CA ASP A 77 -1.43 31.04 -19.65
C ASP A 77 -2.37 31.03 -20.86
N GLU A 78 -1.95 31.64 -21.98
CA GLU A 78 -2.65 31.44 -23.25
C GLU A 78 -2.72 29.93 -23.55
N ILE A 79 -3.94 29.42 -23.74
CA ILE A 79 -4.17 28.03 -24.13
C ILE A 79 -3.75 27.90 -25.59
N THR A 80 -2.44 27.77 -25.84
CA THR A 80 -1.96 27.35 -27.15
C THR A 80 -2.01 25.82 -27.19
N ALA A 81 -3.04 25.27 -27.83
CA ALA A 81 -3.04 23.87 -28.21
C ALA A 81 -1.85 23.63 -29.17
N LYS A 82 -0.95 22.72 -28.79
CA LYS A 82 0.13 22.24 -29.66
C LYS A 82 -0.32 21.01 -30.43
#